data_AF-A0A317TY77-F1
#
_entry.id   AF-A0A317TY77-F1
#
_cell.length_a   1.000
_cell.length_b   1.000
_cell.length_c   1.000
_cell.angle_alpha   90.00
_cell.angle_beta   90.00
_cell.angle_gamma   90.00
#
_symmetry.space_group_name_H-M   'P 1'
#
loop_
_entity.id
_entity.type
_entity.pdbx_description
1 polymer ?
#
loop_
_entity_poly.entity_id
_entity_poly.type
_entity_poly.pdbx_seq_one_letter_code
_entity_poly.pdbx_strand_id
1 'polypeptide(L)'
;MEHHSKLNIYKGMIQYILDSTHYTLKHIAQLSNSSLDNLRMIYCNDSVPNNFKSEIELMKLYQIVLEINKNQENSSLTGLRRHFYGEQAYV
;
A
#
# COMPACT_ATOMS: atom_id res chain seq x y z
N MET A 1 -15.48 9.03 19.76
CA MET A 1 -14.28 9.53 19.04
C MET A 1 -13.46 8.39 18.41
N GLU A 2 -13.64 7.11 18.75
CA GLU A 2 -12.82 5.99 18.27
C GLU A 2 -13.03 5.57 16.80
N HIS A 3 -14.23 5.78 16.24
CA HIS A 3 -14.52 5.38 14.85
C HIS A 3 -13.73 6.16 13.79
N HIS A 4 -13.32 7.40 14.11
CA HIS A 4 -12.53 8.22 13.20
C HIS A 4 -11.10 7.69 13.03
N SER A 5 -10.51 7.09 14.06
CA SER A 5 -9.13 6.57 14.00
C SER A 5 -9.03 5.39 13.03
N LYS A 6 -9.95 4.43 13.11
CA LYS A 6 -9.98 3.27 12.19
C LYS A 6 -10.25 3.69 10.75
N LEU A 7 -11.21 4.60 10.55
CA LEU A 7 -11.50 5.16 9.24
C LEU A 7 -10.26 5.79 8.60
N ASN A 8 -9.56 6.66 9.33
CA ASN A 8 -8.36 7.33 8.84
C ASN A 8 -7.24 6.34 8.49
N ILE A 9 -7.09 5.26 9.26
CA ILE A 9 -6.12 4.20 8.97
C ILE A 9 -6.48 3.50 7.66
N TYR A 10 -7.71 3.04 7.48
CA TYR A 10 -8.10 2.35 6.24
C TYR A 10 -8.02 3.29 5.03
N LYS A 11 -8.42 4.55 5.18
CA LYS A 11 -8.30 5.55 4.13
C LYS A 11 -6.84 5.79 3.76
N GLY A 12 -5.95 5.89 4.75
CA GLY A 12 -4.51 6.00 4.53
C GLY A 12 -3.93 4.78 3.82
N MET A 13 -4.33 3.56 4.19
CA MET A 13 -3.92 2.33 3.50
C MET A 13 -4.36 2.32 2.03
N ILE A 14 -5.63 2.64 1.77
CA ILE A 14 -6.18 2.69 0.41
C ILE A 14 -5.44 3.76 -0.40
N GLN A 15 -5.27 4.96 0.15
CA GLN A 15 -4.55 6.06 -0.49
C GLN A 15 -3.12 5.66 -0.85
N TYR A 16 -2.38 5.08 0.10
CA TYR A 16 -1.00 4.64 -0.14
C TYR A 16 -0.92 3.60 -1.26
N ILE A 17 -1.85 2.62 -1.29
CA ILE A 17 -1.87 1.63 -2.37
C ILE A 17 -2.17 2.31 -3.71
N LEU A 18 -3.09 3.27 -3.76
CA LEU A 18 -3.39 4.03 -4.99
C LEU A 18 -2.19 4.85 -5.48
N ASP A 19 -1.48 5.50 -4.57
CA ASP A 19 -0.37 6.40 -4.93
C ASP A 19 0.91 5.64 -5.28
N SER A 20 1.14 4.50 -4.64
CA SER A 20 2.35 3.71 -4.80
C SER A 20 2.24 2.58 -5.82
N THR A 21 1.07 2.38 -6.41
CA THR A 21 0.84 1.39 -7.46
C THR A 21 0.02 2.01 -8.61
N HIS A 22 -0.17 1.28 -9.70
CA HIS A 22 -1.14 1.65 -10.74
C HIS A 22 -2.53 1.04 -10.50
N TYR A 23 -2.83 0.66 -9.26
CA TYR A 23 -4.11 0.08 -8.91
C TYR A 23 -5.20 1.14 -8.86
N THR A 24 -6.40 0.70 -9.21
CA THR A 24 -7.62 1.48 -9.03
C THR A 24 -8.33 0.95 -7.81
N LEU A 25 -9.31 1.70 -7.29
CA LEU A 25 -10.14 1.23 -6.18
C LEU A 25 -10.82 -0.12 -6.49
N LYS A 26 -11.14 -0.38 -7.77
CA LYS A 26 -11.65 -1.66 -8.24
C LYS A 26 -10.63 -2.80 -8.10
N HIS A 27 -9.36 -2.55 -8.46
CA HIS A 27 -8.29 -3.53 -8.27
C HIS A 27 -8.10 -3.84 -6.78
N ILE A 28 -8.10 -2.81 -5.92
CA ILE A 28 -7.98 -2.99 -4.47
C ILE A 28 -9.15 -3.82 -3.94
N ALA A 29 -10.38 -3.56 -4.38
CA ALA A 29 -11.57 -4.34 -4.00
C ALA A 29 -11.40 -5.82 -4.35
N GLN A 30 -10.96 -6.10 -5.58
CA GLN A 30 -10.74 -7.47 -6.05
C GLN A 30 -9.64 -8.19 -5.25
N LEU A 31 -8.52 -7.51 -4.98
CA LEU A 31 -7.37 -8.09 -4.28
C LEU A 31 -7.59 -8.25 -2.77
N SER A 32 -8.37 -7.36 -2.15
CA SER A 32 -8.74 -7.43 -0.73
C SER A 32 -10.01 -8.27 -0.48
N ASN A 33 -10.55 -8.94 -1.50
CA ASN A 33 -11.83 -9.66 -1.41
C ASN A 33 -12.93 -8.79 -0.76
N SER A 34 -12.96 -7.51 -1.14
CA SER A 34 -13.93 -6.53 -0.67
C SER A 34 -14.83 -6.08 -1.80
N SER A 35 -16.06 -5.66 -1.47
CA SER A 35 -16.90 -5.00 -2.46
C SER A 35 -16.33 -3.61 -2.77
N LEU A 36 -16.42 -3.19 -4.03
CA LEU A 36 -16.07 -1.83 -4.42
C LEU A 36 -16.86 -0.77 -3.63
N ASP A 37 -18.12 -1.06 -3.28
CA ASP A 37 -18.96 -0.14 -2.52
C ASP A 37 -18.46 0.06 -1.09
N ASN A 38 -18.02 -1.00 -0.40
CA ASN A 38 -17.36 -0.89 0.90
C ASN A 38 -16.10 0.01 0.86
N LEU A 39 -15.26 -0.16 -0.17
CA LEU A 39 -14.08 0.70 -0.31
C LEU A 39 -14.46 2.14 -0.65
N ARG A 40 -15.51 2.37 -1.45
CA ARG A 40 -16.04 3.71 -1.71
C ARG A 40 -16.61 4.34 -0.45
N MET A 41 -17.31 3.59 0.39
CA MET A 41 -17.80 4.10 1.67
C MET A 41 -16.65 4.61 2.54
N ILE A 42 -15.57 3.84 2.63
CA ILE A 42 -14.39 4.19 3.44
C ILE A 42 -13.66 5.39 2.83
N TYR A 43 -13.38 5.35 1.52
CA TYR A 43 -12.48 6.29 0.88
C TYR A 43 -13.16 7.59 0.43
N CYS A 44 -14.40 7.50 -0.09
CA CYS A 44 -15.15 8.63 -0.63
C CYS A 44 -16.17 9.20 0.35
N ASN A 45 -16.83 8.36 1.16
CA ASN A 45 -17.94 8.77 2.02
C ASN A 45 -17.57 8.87 3.50
N ASP A 46 -16.28 8.72 3.83
CA ASP A 46 -15.75 8.82 5.19
C ASP A 46 -16.52 7.96 6.21
N SER A 47 -16.88 6.74 5.81
CA SER A 47 -17.70 5.82 6.60
C SER A 47 -17.17 4.38 6.51
N VAL A 48 -17.03 3.72 7.66
CA VAL A 48 -16.66 2.30 7.70
C VAL A 48 -17.93 1.46 7.62
N PRO A 49 -18.04 0.50 6.67
CA PRO A 49 -19.19 -0.38 6.61
C PRO A 49 -19.31 -1.21 7.89
N ASN A 50 -20.55 -1.39 8.35
CA ASN A 50 -20.84 -2.22 9.52
C ASN A 50 -20.37 -3.66 9.24
N ASN A 51 -19.47 -4.18 10.08
CA ASN A 51 -18.76 -5.45 9.87
C ASN A 51 -17.92 -5.49 8.59
N PHE A 52 -16.88 -4.64 8.50
CA PHE A 52 -15.91 -4.66 7.41
C PHE A 52 -15.10 -5.98 7.39
N LYS A 53 -15.69 -7.04 6.81
CA LYS A 53 -15.12 -8.41 6.79
C LYS A 53 -13.76 -8.50 6.09
N SER A 54 -13.47 -7.56 5.19
CA SER A 54 -12.24 -7.50 4.40
C SER A 54 -11.12 -6.70 5.08
N GLU A 55 -11.26 -6.36 6.37
CA GLU A 55 -10.27 -5.59 7.12
C GLU A 55 -8.88 -6.24 7.07
N ILE A 56 -8.82 -7.54 7.36
CA ILE A 56 -7.56 -8.29 7.42
C ILE A 56 -6.92 -8.40 6.02
N GLU A 57 -7.73 -8.60 4.99
CA GLU A 57 -7.31 -8.71 3.60
C GLU A 57 -6.77 -7.37 3.09
N LEU A 58 -7.41 -6.25 3.44
CA LEU A 58 -6.90 -4.91 3.13
C LEU A 58 -5.55 -4.67 3.82
N MET A 59 -5.41 -5.06 5.09
CA MET A 59 -4.14 -4.95 5.82
C MET A 59 -3.03 -5.80 5.18
N LYS A 60 -3.33 -7.04 4.78
CA LYS A 60 -2.38 -7.92 4.08
C LYS A 60 -1.94 -7.33 2.74
N LEU A 61 -2.88 -6.80 1.96
CA LEU A 61 -2.57 -6.14 0.70
C LEU A 61 -1.64 -4.94 0.91
N TYR A 62 -1.93 -4.11 1.91
CA TYR A 62 -1.08 -2.98 2.28
C TYR A 62 0.34 -3.42 2.67
N GLN A 63 0.47 -4.48 3.48
CA GLN A 63 1.78 -5.05 3.85
C GLN A 63 2.57 -5.53 2.63
N ILE A 64 1.93 -6.25 1.70
CA ILE A 64 2.58 -6.73 0.48
C ILE A 64 3.11 -5.55 -0.36
N VAL A 65 2.29 -4.51 -0.54
CA VAL A 65 2.71 -3.31 -1.31
C VAL A 65 3.87 -2.58 -0.61
N LEU A 66 3.83 -2.45 0.72
CA LEU A 66 4.95 -1.88 1.49
C LEU A 66 6.25 -2.66 1.29
N GLU A 67 6.20 -3.99 1.36
CA GLU A 67 7.37 -4.85 1.19
C GLU A 67 7.96 -4.74 -0.21
N ILE A 68 7.11 -4.74 -1.24
CA ILE A 68 7.54 -4.56 -2.64
C ILE A 68 8.25 -3.23 -2.81
N ASN A 69 7.65 -2.13 -2.34
CA ASN A 69 8.22 -0.79 -2.51
C ASN A 69 9.54 -0.64 -1.73
N LYS A 70 9.59 -1.15 -0.50
CA LYS A 70 10.83 -1.15 0.30
C LYS A 70 11.96 -1.94 -0.40
N ASN A 71 11.65 -3.05 -1.05
CA ASN A 71 12.64 -3.82 -1.80
C ASN A 71 13.10 -3.10 -3.09
N GLN A 72 12.22 -2.32 -3.72
CA GLN A 72 12.57 -1.46 -4.85
C GLN A 72 13.53 -0.34 -4.44
N GLU A 73 13.31 0.30 -3.29
CA GLU A 73 14.22 1.30 -2.74
C GLU A 73 15.60 0.70 -2.39
N ASN A 74 15.63 -0.48 -1.78
CA ASN A 74 16.90 -1.15 -1.46
C ASN A 74 17.67 -1.62 -2.71
N SER A 75 16.96 -2.05 -3.76
CA SER A 75 17.61 -2.45 -5.03
C SER A 75 18.13 -1.25 -5.82
N SER A 76 17.43 -0.13 -5.83
CA SER A 76 17.89 1.12 -6.46
C SER A 76 19.09 1.74 -5.75
N LEU A 77 19.16 1.67 -4.41
CA LEU A 77 20.34 2.11 -3.64
C LEU A 77 21.55 1.17 -3.77
N THR A 78 21.35 -0.15 -3.93
CA THR A 78 22.44 -1.10 -4.17
C THR A 78 23.00 -1.03 -5.60
N GLY A 79 22.23 -0.53 -6.56
CA GLY A 79 22.71 -0.16 -7.90
C GLY A 79 23.66 1.05 -7.86
N LEU A 80 23.32 2.09 -7.09
CA LEU A 80 24.18 3.26 -6.89
C LEU A 80 25.46 2.92 -6.11
N ARG A 81 25.39 2.08 -5.08
CA ARG A 81 26.55 1.72 -4.26
C ARG A 81 27.62 0.91 -5.01
N ARG A 82 27.26 0.20 -6.09
CA ARG A 82 28.21 -0.49 -6.98
C ARG A 82 28.95 0.46 -7.94
N HIS A 83 28.39 1.63 -8.24
CA HIS A 83 29.02 2.58 -9.15
C HIS A 83 30.06 3.50 -8.49
N PHE A 84 30.10 3.56 -7.15
CA PHE A 84 31.03 4.41 -6.40
C PHE A 84 32.29 3.70 -5.85
N TYR A 85 32.38 2.37 -5.93
CA TYR A 85 33.52 1.60 -5.37
C TYR A 85 34.25 0.70 -6.38
N GLY A 86 33.96 0.82 -7.68
CA GLY A 86 34.46 -0.11 -8.70
C GLY A 86 35.45 0.49 -9.69
N GLU A 87 36.46 1.26 -9.28
CA GLU A 87 37.51 1.69 -10.21
C GLU A 87 38.87 2.06 -9.56
N GLN A 88 39.28 1.36 -8.50
CA GLN A 88 40.69 1.37 -8.07
C GLN A 88 41.17 -0.07 -7.81
N ALA A 89 41.42 -0.82 -8.88
CA ALA A 89 42.30 -1.98 -8.85
C ALA A 89 43.49 -1.68 -9.78
N TYR A 90 44.61 -1.42 -9.11
CA TYR A 90 45.94 -1.08 -9.59
C TYR A 90 46.44 -1.86 -10.83
N VAL A 91 47.19 -1.11 -11.67
CA VAL A 91 48.19 -1.59 -12.64
C VAL A 91 49.34 -2.30 -11.92
#